data_AF-A0A815V6R1-F1
#
_entry.id   AF-A0A815V6R1-F1
#
_cell.length_a   1.000
_cell.length_b   1.000
_cell.length_c   1.000
_cell.angle_alpha   90.00
_cell.angle_beta   90.00
_cell.angle_gamma   90.00
#
_symmetry.space_group_name_H-M   'P 1'
#
loop_
_entity.id
_entity.type
_entity.pdbx_description
1 polymer ?
#
loop_
_entity_poly.entity_id
_entity_poly.type
_entity_poly.pdbx_seq_one_letter_code
_entity_poly.pdbx_strand_id
1 'polypeptide(L)'
;MRKSRGIHFDNTRRLTGKHETTSYKSFSSGIALQPVSIRIPRQVDEDQYEYYEDRRPTTNYDPYVVTDILVKTAYLDHTGE
;
A
#
# COMPACT_ATOMS: atom_id res chain seq x y z
N MET A 1 12.35 -20.72 13.83
CA MET A 1 10.97 -20.51 13.33
C MET A 1 10.82 -19.09 12.81
N ARG A 2 10.86 -18.88 11.49
CA ARG A 2 10.58 -17.57 10.88
C ARG A 2 9.07 -17.33 11.04
N LYS A 3 8.66 -16.48 11.98
CA LYS A 3 7.27 -16.02 12.08
C LYS A 3 6.89 -15.45 10.71
N SER A 4 5.81 -15.98 10.13
CA SER A 4 5.21 -15.54 8.88
C SER A 4 5.20 -14.01 8.83
N ARG A 5 5.80 -13.45 7.78
CA ARG A 5 5.84 -12.01 7.50
C ARG A 5 4.40 -11.47 7.49
N GLY A 6 4.02 -10.83 8.59
CA GLY A 6 3.24 -9.59 8.62
C GLY A 6 1.92 -9.46 7.84
N ILE A 7 1.27 -10.51 7.36
CA ILE A 7 -0.17 -10.41 7.10
C ILE A 7 -0.85 -10.56 8.46
N HIS A 8 -1.04 -9.44 9.14
CA HIS A 8 -1.93 -9.40 10.29
C HIS A 8 -3.29 -9.93 9.81
N PHE A 9 -3.74 -11.04 10.41
CA PHE A 9 -4.98 -11.74 10.05
C PHE A 9 -6.23 -10.84 10.08
N ASP A 10 -6.11 -9.67 10.71
CA ASP A 10 -7.15 -8.65 10.79
C ASP A 10 -7.26 -7.80 9.51
N ASN A 11 -6.15 -7.51 8.82
CA ASN A 11 -6.17 -6.68 7.61
C ASN A 11 -6.87 -7.39 6.43
N THR A 12 -6.83 -8.72 6.39
CA THR A 12 -7.53 -9.51 5.36
C THR A 12 -9.05 -9.43 5.48
N ARG A 13 -9.57 -9.10 6.67
CA ARG A 13 -11.00 -8.84 6.90
C ARG A 13 -11.44 -7.47 6.38
N ARG A 14 -10.50 -6.51 6.34
CA ARG A 14 -10.73 -5.16 5.81
C ARG A 14 -10.58 -5.11 4.30
N LEU A 15 -9.45 -5.61 3.78
CA LEU A 15 -9.07 -5.59 2.37
C LEU A 15 -9.82 -6.65 1.54
N THR A 16 -11.13 -6.47 1.40
CA THR A 16 -12.02 -7.44 0.75
C THR A 16 -12.47 -7.01 -0.65
N GLY A 17 -12.13 -5.80 -1.09
CA GLY A 17 -12.68 -5.21 -2.32
C GLY A 17 -14.01 -4.50 -2.11
N LYS A 18 -14.55 -4.50 -0.89
CA LYS A 18 -15.80 -3.82 -0.51
C LYS A 18 -15.46 -2.60 0.37
N HIS A 19 -16.41 -1.67 0.50
CA HIS A 19 -16.27 -0.48 1.35
C HIS A 19 -15.02 0.37 1.05
N GLU A 20 -14.84 0.75 -0.22
CA GLU A 20 -13.73 1.62 -0.67
C GLU A 20 -12.33 1.05 -0.40
N THR A 21 -12.23 -0.27 -0.24
CA THR A 21 -10.95 -1.00 -0.12
C THR A 21 -10.72 -1.89 -1.33
N THR A 22 -9.45 -2.22 -1.58
CA THR A 22 -9.06 -3.24 -2.56
C THR A 22 -9.00 -4.63 -1.91
N SER A 23 -9.06 -5.68 -2.72
CA SER A 23 -8.77 -7.04 -2.25
C SER A 23 -7.27 -7.19 -1.97
N TYR A 24 -6.90 -7.79 -0.84
CA TYR A 24 -5.50 -8.04 -0.50
C TYR A 24 -4.75 -8.93 -1.51
N LYS A 25 -5.48 -9.67 -2.35
CA LYS A 25 -4.90 -10.57 -3.37
C LYS A 25 -4.54 -9.87 -4.68
N SER A 26 -5.10 -8.69 -4.93
CA SER A 26 -4.93 -7.97 -6.19
C SER A 26 -4.26 -6.64 -5.93
N PHE A 27 -3.25 -6.32 -6.74
CA PHE A 27 -2.63 -5.01 -6.74
C PHE A 27 -3.26 -4.14 -7.84
N SER A 28 -3.56 -2.88 -7.51
CA SER A 28 -4.21 -1.93 -8.41
C SER A 28 -3.81 -0.49 -8.07
N SER A 29 -3.64 0.34 -9.09
CA SER A 29 -3.35 1.77 -8.97
C SER A 29 -4.24 2.59 -9.89
N GLY A 30 -4.56 3.83 -9.52
CA GLY A 30 -5.33 4.72 -10.38
C GLY A 30 -5.45 6.16 -9.88
N ILE A 31 -5.79 7.05 -10.81
CA ILE A 31 -5.98 8.49 -10.58
C ILE A 31 -7.41 8.73 -10.13
N ALA A 32 -7.57 9.42 -9.00
CA ALA A 32 -8.87 9.79 -8.41
C ALA A 32 -9.83 8.61 -8.11
N LEU A 33 -9.37 7.36 -8.18
CA LEU A 33 -10.19 6.18 -7.88
C LEU A 33 -10.18 5.87 -6.38
N GLN A 34 -11.34 5.46 -5.85
CA GLN A 34 -11.46 5.04 -4.45
C GLN A 34 -11.11 3.56 -4.21
N PRO A 35 -11.57 2.55 -4.98
CA PRO A 35 -11.27 1.15 -4.66
C PRO A 35 -9.94 0.66 -5.29
N VAL A 36 -8.84 1.35 -5.00
CA VAL A 36 -7.48 0.98 -5.49
C VAL A 36 -6.52 0.75 -4.33
N SER A 37 -5.45 -0.01 -4.61
CA SER A 37 -4.39 -0.31 -3.63
C SER A 37 -3.51 0.90 -3.38
N ILE A 38 -3.09 1.57 -4.46
CA ILE A 38 -2.38 2.84 -4.43
C ILE A 38 -3.24 3.90 -5.13
N ARG A 39 -3.46 5.03 -4.46
CA ARG A 39 -4.22 6.15 -5.00
C ARG A 39 -3.29 7.30 -5.38
N ILE A 40 -3.49 7.83 -6.58
CA ILE A 40 -2.94 9.13 -6.99
C ILE A 40 -4.09 10.13 -6.91
N PRO A 41 -4.06 11.11 -5.98
CA PRO A 41 -5.10 12.13 -5.90
C PRO A 41 -5.17 12.95 -7.19
N ARG A 42 -6.37 13.40 -7.59
CA ARG A 42 -6.54 14.16 -8.84
C ARG A 42 -5.71 15.43 -8.87
N GLN A 43 -5.68 16.15 -7.76
CA GLN A 43 -4.89 17.38 -7.65
C GLN A 43 -3.39 17.11 -7.85
N VAL A 44 -2.90 15.94 -7.42
CA VAL A 44 -1.49 15.56 -7.63
C VAL A 44 -1.19 15.32 -9.10
N ASP A 45 -2.12 14.67 -9.79
CA ASP A 45 -2.04 14.46 -11.24
C ASP A 45 -2.14 15.78 -12.01
N GLU A 46 -3.05 16.68 -11.61
CA GLU A 46 -3.23 17.99 -12.25
C GLU A 46 -2.05 18.94 -11.99
N ASP A 47 -1.57 19.02 -10.76
CA ASP A 47 -0.49 19.90 -10.34
C ASP A 47 0.91 19.29 -10.58
N GLN A 48 0.98 18.06 -11.12
CA GLN A 48 2.22 17.31 -11.39
C GLN A 48 3.14 17.20 -10.15
N TYR A 49 2.54 16.96 -8.98
CA TYR A 49 3.28 16.66 -7.75
C TYR A 49 3.63 15.15 -7.68
N GLU A 50 4.63 14.79 -6.87
CA GLU A 50 5.27 13.46 -6.94
C GLU A 50 4.86 12.48 -5.82
N TYR A 51 3.64 12.57 -5.27
CA TYR A 51 3.23 11.67 -4.18
C TYR A 51 2.09 10.71 -4.55
N TYR A 52 2.10 9.54 -3.93
CA TYR A 52 1.04 8.55 -4.01
C TYR A 52 0.68 8.07 -2.61
N GLU A 53 -0.53 7.54 -2.46
CA GLU A 53 -1.05 7.06 -1.18
C GLU A 53 -1.22 5.54 -1.22
N ASP A 54 -0.42 4.78 -0.43
CA ASP A 54 -0.68 3.35 -0.20
C ASP A 54 -1.79 3.18 0.85
N ARG A 55 -2.92 2.58 0.45
CA ARG A 55 -4.12 2.42 1.30
C ARG A 55 -4.23 1.04 1.97
N ARG A 56 -3.21 0.19 1.79
CA ARG A 56 -3.17 -1.19 2.33
C ARG A 56 -2.74 -1.30 3.80
N PRO A 57 -1.85 -0.45 4.34
CA PRO A 57 -1.51 -0.49 5.76
C PRO A 57 -2.74 -0.22 6.64
N THR A 58 -2.82 -0.90 7.79
CA THR A 58 -3.79 -0.61 8.87
C THR A 58 -3.12 0.16 10.00
N THR A 59 -3.95 0.69 10.91
CA THR A 59 -3.50 1.41 12.11
C THR A 59 -2.66 0.57 13.07
N ASN A 60 -2.70 -0.76 12.97
CA ASN A 60 -1.95 -1.68 13.85
C ASN A 60 -0.57 -2.06 13.29
N TYR A 61 -0.15 -1.48 12.16
CA TYR A 61 1.20 -1.71 11.65
C TYR A 61 2.21 -0.78 12.31
N ASP A 62 3.40 -1.30 12.56
CA ASP A 62 4.55 -0.50 12.97
C ASP A 62 4.93 0.48 11.83
N PRO A 63 4.89 1.80 12.07
CA PRO A 63 5.18 2.80 11.04
C PRO A 63 6.61 2.68 10.49
N TYR A 64 7.58 2.23 11.29
CA TYR A 64 8.96 2.07 10.83
C TYR A 64 9.11 0.91 9.87
N VAL A 65 8.38 -0.19 10.10
CA VAL A 65 8.40 -1.36 9.21
C VAL A 65 7.71 -1.03 7.89
N VAL A 66 6.57 -0.31 7.93
CA VAL A 66 5.85 0.08 6.71
C VAL A 66 6.69 1.02 5.86
N THR A 67 7.29 2.04 6.47
CA THR A 67 8.15 3.00 5.74
C THR A 67 9.40 2.35 5.17
N ASP A 68 10.06 1.47 5.92
CA ASP A 68 11.22 0.69 5.45
C ASP A 68 10.87 -0.16 4.21
N ILE A 69 9.74 -0.87 4.24
CA ILE A 69 9.28 -1.68 3.10
C ILE A 69 8.95 -0.79 1.89
N LEU A 70 8.29 0.35 2.10
CA LEU A 70 7.93 1.27 1.03
C LEU A 70 9.17 1.81 0.32
N VAL A 71 10.14 2.32 1.08
CA VAL A 71 11.39 2.86 0.53
C VAL A 71 12.20 1.75 -0.16
N LYS A 72 12.28 0.57 0.46
CA LYS A 72 12.96 -0.59 -0.13
C LYS A 72 12.31 -1.12 -1.39
N THR A 73 11.01 -0.94 -1.56
CA THR A 73 10.32 -1.44 -2.76
C THR A 73 10.29 -0.39 -3.87
N ALA A 74 10.15 0.89 -3.51
CA ALA A 74 9.96 1.96 -4.48
C ALA A 74 11.26 2.59 -4.99
N TYR A 75 12.32 2.58 -4.18
CA TYR A 75 13.53 3.35 -4.48
C TYR A 75 14.82 2.53 -4.40
N LEU A 76 14.94 1.65 -3.41
CA LEU A 76 16.11 0.80 -3.29
C LEU A 76 15.89 -0.45 -4.13
N ASP A 77 16.41 -0.46 -5.36
CA ASP A 77 16.48 -1.69 -6.12
C ASP A 77 17.18 -2.77 -5.27
N HIS A 78 16.54 -3.92 -5.14
CA HIS A 78 17.16 -5.09 -4.52
C HIS A 78 18.06 -5.74 -5.57
N THR A 79 19.08 -5.01 -6.03
CA THR A 79 20.30 -5.64 -6.55
C THR A 79 20.93 -6.36 -5.36
N GLY A 80 20.58 -7.64 -5.24
CA GLY A 80 20.85 -8.47 -4.08
C GLY A 80 22.34 -8.58 -3.76
N GLU A 81 22.66 -8.21 -2.53
CA GLU A 81 23.70 -8.82 -1.71
C GLU A 81 23.09 -9.25 -0.38
#